data_AF-A0A2N2W5X6-F1
#
_entry.id   AF-A0A2N2W5X6-F1
#
_cell.length_a   1.000
_cell.length_b   1.000
_cell.length_c   1.000
_cell.angle_alpha   90.00
_cell.angle_beta   90.00
_cell.angle_gamma   90.00
#
_symmetry.space_group_name_H-M   'P 1'
#
loop_
_entity.id
_entity.type
_entity.pdbx_description
1 polymer ?
#
loop_
_entity_poly.entity_id
_entity_poly.type
_entity_poly.pdbx_seq_one_letter_code
_entity_poly.pdbx_strand_id
1 'polypeptide(L)'
;MVRLFLEGGSLLMTVLTIEFILLILAAWKAPAWVKEIGIIALITGIFSILLTFHALFEGVQKAGMISTEVIFGGFKVAMIPLFYGMIIYFLSLIIRIIQKPRI
;
A
#
# COMPACT_ATOMS: atom_id res chain seq x y z
N MET A 1 6.86 -13.60 -4.91
CA MET A 1 6.13 -12.91 -3.83
C MET A 1 7.06 -12.29 -2.80
N VAL A 2 7.92 -13.07 -2.11
CA VAL A 2 8.90 -12.52 -1.14
C VAL A 2 9.79 -11.42 -1.74
N ARG A 3 10.21 -11.57 -3.00
CA ARG A 3 11.00 -10.56 -3.72
C ARG A 3 10.29 -9.20 -3.84
N LEU A 4 8.99 -9.19 -4.17
CA LEU A 4 8.19 -7.96 -4.28
C LEU A 4 7.98 -7.30 -2.92
N PHE A 5 7.86 -8.11 -1.86
CA PHE A 5 7.74 -7.63 -0.48
C PHE A 5 9.02 -6.93 -0.01
N LEU A 6 10.18 -7.54 -0.31
CA LEU A 6 11.48 -6.97 0.03
C LEU A 6 11.79 -5.72 -0.80
N GLU A 7 11.47 -5.75 -2.10
CA GLU A 7 11.65 -4.60 -2.99
C GLU A 7 10.78 -3.43 -2.53
N GLY A 8 9.49 -3.63 -2.27
CA GLY A 8 8.57 -2.55 -1.88
C GLY A 8 8.81 -1.90 -0.51
N GLY A 9 9.84 -2.32 0.24
CA GLY A 9 10.16 -1.78 1.55
C GLY A 9 9.46 -2.57 2.66
N SER A 10 10.26 -3.21 3.51
CA SER A 10 9.78 -4.16 4.52
C SER A 10 8.80 -3.56 5.54
N LEU A 11 9.01 -2.30 5.95
CA LEU A 11 8.16 -1.65 6.94
C LEU A 11 6.73 -1.45 6.44
N LEU A 12 6.56 -0.76 5.32
CA LEU A 12 5.23 -0.43 4.80
C LEU A 12 4.50 -1.67 4.29
N MET A 13 5.23 -2.63 3.74
CA MET A 13 4.66 -3.92 3.37
C MET A 13 4.18 -4.72 4.59
N THR A 14 4.88 -4.63 5.73
CA THR A 14 4.41 -5.25 6.98
C THR A 14 3.13 -4.58 7.47
N VAL A 15 3.04 -3.24 7.42
CA VAL A 15 1.82 -2.49 7.77
C VAL A 15 0.65 -2.91 6.89
N LEU A 16 0.82 -2.95 5.57
CA LEU A 16 -0.20 -3.41 4.62
C LEU A 16 -0.63 -4.86 4.88
N THR A 17 0.29 -5.71 5.30
CA THR A 17 -0.03 -7.10 5.66
C THR A 17 -0.90 -7.16 6.93
N ILE A 18 -0.59 -6.33 7.93
CA ILE A 18 -1.41 -6.21 9.15
C ILE A 18 -2.80 -5.68 8.80
N GLU A 19 -2.90 -4.62 7.99
CA GLU A 19 -4.17 -4.07 7.53
C GLU A 19 -5.00 -5.10 6.77
N PHE A 20 -4.36 -5.94 5.94
CA PHE A 20 -5.05 -7.02 5.25
C PHE A 20 -5.59 -8.08 6.21
N ILE A 21 -4.82 -8.47 7.24
CA ILE A 21 -5.30 -9.39 8.28
C ILE A 21 -6.48 -8.78 9.04
N LEU A 22 -6.38 -7.50 9.42
CA LEU A 22 -7.45 -6.76 10.09
C LEU A 22 -8.71 -6.68 9.22
N LEU A 23 -8.57 -6.52 7.90
CA LEU A 23 -9.69 -6.53 6.97
C LEU A 23 -10.45 -7.86 7.01
N ILE A 24 -9.74 -8.99 7.01
CA ILE A 24 -10.34 -10.33 7.09
C ILE A 24 -11.06 -10.52 8.42
N LEU A 25 -10.46 -10.08 9.53
CA LEU A 25 -11.07 -10.14 10.86
C LEU A 25 -12.31 -9.26 10.96
N ALA A 26 -12.26 -8.04 10.39
CA ALA A 26 -13.38 -7.11 10.35
C ALA A 26 -14.53 -7.63 9.49
N ALA A 27 -14.22 -8.34 8.40
CA ALA A 27 -15.24 -8.96 7.56
C ALA A 27 -16.15 -9.89 8.37
N TRP A 28 -15.63 -10.62 9.36
CA TRP A 28 -16.46 -11.51 10.18
C TRP A 28 -17.06 -10.80 11.41
N LYS A 29 -16.26 -10.01 12.14
CA LYS A 29 -16.64 -9.49 13.47
C LYS A 29 -17.32 -8.12 13.43
N ALA A 30 -16.99 -7.28 12.44
CA ALA A 30 -17.41 -5.88 12.38
C ALA A 30 -17.52 -5.40 10.92
N PRO A 31 -18.57 -5.80 10.18
CA PRO A 31 -18.73 -5.47 8.76
C PRO A 31 -18.75 -3.95 8.47
N ALA A 32 -19.14 -3.16 9.47
CA ALA A 32 -19.13 -1.70 9.41
C ALA A 32 -17.71 -1.09 9.33
N TRP A 33 -16.65 -1.83 9.67
CA TRP A 33 -15.27 -1.33 9.71
C TRP A 33 -14.44 -1.76 8.50
N VAL A 34 -15.00 -2.62 7.65
CA VAL A 34 -14.31 -3.18 6.48
C VAL A 34 -13.85 -2.07 5.52
N LYS A 35 -14.72 -1.09 5.24
CA LYS A 35 -14.41 0.01 4.31
C LYS A 35 -13.29 0.90 4.85
N GLU A 36 -13.32 1.15 6.14
CA GLU A 36 -12.47 2.08 6.88
C GLU A 36 -11.05 1.51 6.91
N ILE A 37 -10.90 0.21 7.19
CA ILE A 37 -9.62 -0.50 7.08
C ILE A 37 -9.09 -0.48 5.64
N GLY A 38 -9.97 -0.68 4.66
CA GLY A 38 -9.57 -0.56 3.26
C GLY A 38 -9.07 0.84 2.87
N ILE A 39 -9.73 1.89 3.36
CA ILE A 39 -9.29 3.28 3.13
C ILE A 39 -7.94 3.53 3.79
N ILE A 40 -7.73 3.03 5.01
CA ILE A 40 -6.44 3.13 5.70
C ILE A 40 -5.35 2.46 4.85
N ALA A 41 -5.60 1.28 4.30
CA ALA A 41 -4.63 0.60 3.43
C ALA A 41 -4.29 1.39 2.15
N LEU A 42 -5.27 2.06 1.55
CA LEU A 42 -5.02 2.95 0.43
C LEU A 42 -4.16 4.15 0.84
N ILE A 43 -4.45 4.76 1.99
CA ILE A 43 -3.67 5.88 2.53
C ILE A 43 -2.23 5.44 2.83
N THR A 44 -2.02 4.26 3.40
CA THR A 44 -0.69 3.67 3.65
C THR A 44 0.08 3.49 2.34
N GLY A 45 -0.58 3.02 1.27
CA GLY A 45 0.02 2.91 -0.07
C GLY A 45 0.33 4.27 -0.73
N ILE A 46 -0.46 5.31 -0.48
CA ILE A 46 -0.14 6.67 -0.96
C ILE A 46 1.02 7.26 -0.15
N PHE A 47 1.03 7.04 1.16
CA PHE A 47 2.10 7.50 2.05
C PHE A 47 3.46 6.89 1.69
N SER A 48 3.49 5.63 1.24
CA SER A 48 4.74 5.00 0.77
C SER A 48 5.38 5.71 -0.42
N ILE A 49 4.54 6.20 -1.34
CA ILE A 49 5.02 6.96 -2.49
C ILE A 49 5.63 8.28 -2.04
N LEU A 50 4.98 9.00 -1.13
CA LEU A 50 5.50 10.27 -0.60
C LEU A 50 6.85 10.07 0.10
N LEU A 51 7.00 9.02 0.89
CA LEU A 51 8.29 8.67 1.53
C LEU A 51 9.37 8.33 0.49
N THR A 52 9.00 7.59 -0.56
CA THR A 52 9.96 7.21 -1.61
C THR A 52 10.40 8.42 -2.41
N PHE A 53 9.49 9.35 -2.72
CA PHE A 53 9.81 10.62 -3.37
C PHE A 53 10.73 11.49 -2.50
N HIS A 54 10.45 11.59 -1.21
CA HIS A 54 11.31 12.31 -0.28
C HIS A 54 12.74 11.75 -0.32
N ALA A 55 12.89 10.43 -0.20
CA ALA A 55 14.20 9.78 -0.26
C ALA A 55 14.89 9.95 -1.63
N LEU A 56 14.12 9.91 -2.72
CA LEU A 56 14.63 10.11 -4.07
C LEU A 56 15.16 11.52 -4.27
N PHE A 57 14.41 12.55 -3.86
CA PHE A 57 14.83 13.94 -3.96
C PHE A 57 16.04 14.25 -3.08
N GLU A 58 16.07 13.71 -1.85
CA GLU A 58 17.24 13.83 -0.98
C GLU A 58 18.48 13.16 -1.60
N GLY A 59 18.29 12.00 -2.24
CA GLY A 59 19.35 11.32 -2.98
C GLY A 59 19.90 12.16 -4.12
N VAL A 60 19.02 12.74 -4.96
CA VAL A 60 19.40 13.62 -6.08
C VAL A 60 20.13 14.86 -5.57
N GLN A 61 19.65 15.47 -4.48
CA GLN A 61 20.30 16.65 -3.89
C GLN A 61 21.71 16.35 -3.37
N LYS A 62 21.95 15.17 -2.81
CA LYS A 62 23.25 14.78 -2.25
C LYS A 62 24.25 14.26 -3.30
N ALA A 63 23.78 13.47 -4.26
CA ALA A 63 24.64 12.82 -5.25
C ALA A 63 24.80 13.64 -6.54
N GLY A 64 23.97 14.65 -6.77
CA GLY A 64 23.96 15.41 -8.01
C GLY A 64 23.38 14.60 -9.17
N MET A 65 24.21 14.26 -10.15
CA MET A 65 23.77 13.54 -11.36
C MET A 65 23.55 12.05 -11.07
N ILE A 66 22.31 11.67 -10.76
CA ILE A 66 21.88 10.27 -10.68
C ILE A 66 21.41 9.81 -12.07
N SER A 67 21.78 8.60 -12.48
CA SER A 67 21.31 8.06 -13.75
C SER A 67 19.80 7.90 -13.76
N THR A 68 19.20 8.21 -14.92
CA THR A 68 17.77 8.09 -15.16
C THR A 68 17.24 6.68 -14.87
N GLU A 69 18.06 5.65 -15.11
CA GLU A 69 17.77 4.25 -14.81
C GLU A 69 17.55 3.99 -13.31
N VAL A 70 18.37 4.59 -12.44
CA VAL A 70 18.24 4.45 -10.98
C VAL A 70 16.97 5.14 -10.49
N ILE A 71 16.65 6.32 -11.05
CA ILE A 71 15.42 7.05 -10.73
C ILE A 71 14.20 6.19 -11.10
N PHE A 72 14.09 5.76 -12.35
CA PHE A 72 12.96 4.93 -12.78
C PHE A 72 12.90 3.56 -12.09
N GLY A 73 14.05 2.98 -11.73
CA GLY A 73 14.13 1.80 -10.87
C GLY A 73 13.50 2.05 -9.50
N GLY A 74 13.81 3.17 -8.85
CA GLY A 74 13.21 3.59 -7.59
C GLY A 74 11.70 3.79 -7.70
N PHE A 75 11.24 4.45 -8.77
CA PHE A 75 9.81 4.61 -9.05
C PHE A 75 9.06 3.29 -9.20
N LYS A 76 9.63 2.35 -9.96
CA LYS A 76 9.04 1.01 -10.16
C LYS A 76 8.79 0.34 -8.81
N VAL A 77 9.75 0.44 -7.90
CA VAL A 77 9.67 -0.13 -6.56
C VAL A 77 8.68 0.63 -5.67
N ALA A 78 8.64 1.96 -5.76
CA ALA A 78 7.71 2.83 -5.02
C ALA A 78 6.23 2.50 -5.30
N MET A 79 5.93 2.00 -6.50
CA MET A 79 4.56 1.64 -6.88
C MET A 79 4.07 0.34 -6.26
N ILE A 80 4.98 -0.53 -5.80
CA ILE A 80 4.60 -1.86 -5.30
C ILE A 80 3.68 -1.74 -4.06
N PRO A 81 4.01 -1.00 -2.99
CA PRO A 81 3.11 -0.87 -1.84
C PRO A 81 1.77 -0.18 -2.19
N LEU A 82 1.79 0.79 -3.13
CA LEU A 82 0.55 1.40 -3.61
C LEU A 82 -0.38 0.36 -4.25
N PHE A 83 0.14 -0.52 -5.11
CA PHE A 83 -0.68 -1.60 -5.69
C PHE A 83 -1.27 -2.51 -4.62
N TYR A 84 -0.50 -2.86 -3.59
CA TYR A 84 -1.00 -3.68 -2.49
C TYR A 84 -2.11 -2.94 -1.71
N GLY A 85 -1.92 -1.67 -1.37
CA GLY A 85 -2.94 -0.84 -0.72
C GLY A 85 -4.22 -0.71 -1.55
N MET A 86 -4.09 -0.51 -2.86
CA MET A 86 -5.23 -0.46 -3.78
C MET A 86 -5.99 -1.80 -3.85
N ILE A 87 -5.27 -2.93 -3.88
CA ILE A 87 -5.89 -4.27 -3.87
C ILE A 87 -6.64 -4.50 -2.57
N ILE A 88 -6.05 -4.17 -1.42
CA ILE A 88 -6.70 -4.32 -0.10
C ILE A 88 -7.96 -3.45 -0.05
N TYR A 89 -7.88 -2.19 -0.50
CA TYR A 89 -9.06 -1.32 -0.57
C TYR A 89 -10.13 -1.88 -1.52
N PHE A 90 -9.75 -2.37 -2.69
CA PHE A 90 -10.68 -2.96 -3.64
C PHE A 90 -11.41 -4.18 -3.05
N LEU A 91 -10.68 -5.08 -2.38
CA LEU A 91 -11.26 -6.21 -1.67
C LEU A 91 -12.21 -5.76 -0.56
N SER A 92 -11.85 -4.70 0.18
CA SER A 92 -12.73 -4.13 1.21
C SER A 92 -14.09 -3.69 0.66
N LEU A 93 -14.10 -3.09 -0.53
CA LEU A 93 -15.34 -2.64 -1.18
C LEU A 93 -16.18 -3.84 -1.62
N ILE A 94 -15.57 -4.88 -2.18
CA ILE A 94 -16.27 -6.12 -2.56
C ILE A 94 -16.93 -6.75 -1.33
N ILE A 95 -16.16 -6.93 -0.24
CA ILE A 95 -16.67 -7.51 1.01
C ILE A 95 -17.85 -6.69 1.53
N ARG A 96 -17.71 -5.36 1.56
CA ARG A 96 -18.78 -4.46 2.01
C ARG A 96 -20.04 -4.57 1.15
N ILE A 97 -19.91 -4.71 -0.16
CA ILE A 97 -21.05 -4.88 -1.08
C ILE A 97 -21.77 -6.21 -0.80
N ILE A 98 -21.02 -7.30 -0.61
CA ILE A 98 -21.59 -8.62 -0.29
C ILE A 98 -22.32 -8.61 1.06
N GLN A 99 -21.76 -7.91 2.05
CA GLN A 99 -22.30 -7.84 3.41
C GLN A 99 -23.42 -6.83 3.58
N LYS A 100 -23.65 -5.95 2.60
CA LYS A 100 -24.73 -4.97 2.67
C LYS A 100 -26.06 -5.74 2.66
N PRO A 101 -26.93 -5.56 3.68
CA PRO A 101 -28.21 -6.26 3.71
C PRO A 101 -28.98 -5.90 2.45
N ARG A 102 -29.35 -6.93 1.68
CA ARG A 102 -30.24 -6.79 0.52
C ARG A 102 -31.61 -6.43 1.10
N ILE A 103 -31.99 -5.16 0.94
CA ILE A 103 -33.34 -4.67 1.20
C ILE A 103 -34.28 -5.40 0.25
#